data_AF-A0AAU1Y264-F1
#
_entry.id   AF-A0AAU1Y264-F1
#
_cell.length_a   1.000
_cell.length_b   1.000
_cell.length_c   1.000
_cell.angle_alpha   90.00
_cell.angle_beta   90.00
_cell.angle_gamma   90.00
#
_symmetry.space_group_name_H-M   'P 1'
#
loop_
_entity.id
_entity.type
_entity.pdbx_description
1 polymer ?
#
loop_
_entity_poly.entity_id
_entity_poly.type
_entity_poly.pdbx_seq_one_letter_code
_entity_poly.pdbx_strand_id
1 'polypeptide(L)'
;MTAATGQAPGPDERLTAHEPDADEAQLTTVPAPSEPDPREPEPQHEREPEPGLALPEPEPEPGEEPEPEPGEEEPERLPSIVIPNLRPYADPKAVLDLARRGARASRRPTARLGRRALAELAHIGRLLLAGSRILLGLLIGWMTGTYGKGGSVLARFGGVALLLYVLARTIGLHPVEAPFAAVWTWCLAALFAARGAFDALVKKATGGQRKAAKKGEEKAAKEDGKKKGQVEPTKDPAPVPAGTPAEDVDQTPAEGPVEPPLTALIRELIGDDNGVHLQALRPAMRERLPGLQNATNQELRQVLVGADWDPSRTFRSRGVPGRAGIHRDQLPPLPSPENGAGPLSDSLSTERNAGQADDSPLLSARGEGSGEQHRKGRKRAPEGWTEEEAARGFRSVADPAAGPHASRIERLDGPN
;
A
#
# COMPACT_ATOMS: atom_id res chain seq x y z
N MET A 1 -46.06 -57.38 2.36
CA MET A 1 -46.35 -56.06 1.75
C MET A 1 -45.04 -55.51 1.24
N THR A 2 -44.89 -55.55 -0.08
CA THR A 2 -43.68 -55.31 -0.89
C THR A 2 -43.80 -53.95 -1.56
N ALA A 3 -42.75 -53.13 -1.49
CA ALA A 3 -42.56 -51.94 -2.35
C ALA A 3 -41.06 -51.92 -2.71
N ALA A 4 -40.66 -52.41 -3.88
CA ALA A 4 -40.77 -51.81 -5.22
C ALA A 4 -39.71 -50.72 -5.44
N THR A 5 -38.59 -51.17 -5.99
CA THR A 5 -37.40 -50.46 -6.45
C THR A 5 -37.71 -49.64 -7.71
N GLY A 6 -37.34 -48.35 -7.70
CA GLY A 6 -37.39 -47.48 -8.88
C GLY A 6 -36.02 -47.38 -9.53
N GLN A 7 -35.91 -47.91 -10.74
CA GLN A 7 -34.75 -47.87 -11.63
C GLN A 7 -35.10 -47.01 -12.85
N ALA A 8 -34.25 -46.04 -13.20
CA ALA A 8 -34.25 -45.32 -14.49
C ALA A 8 -32.90 -44.57 -14.65
N PRO A 9 -32.54 -44.08 -15.86
CA PRO A 9 -31.57 -44.75 -16.73
C PRO A 9 -30.33 -43.88 -17.05
N GLY A 10 -29.26 -44.52 -17.53
CA GLY A 10 -28.10 -43.83 -18.10
C GLY A 10 -28.34 -43.36 -19.55
N PRO A 11 -27.51 -42.43 -20.04
CA PRO A 11 -27.14 -42.34 -21.46
C PRO A 11 -25.61 -42.43 -21.59
N ASP A 12 -25.11 -43.45 -22.27
CA ASP A 12 -24.88 -43.52 -23.73
C ASP A 12 -23.53 -42.91 -24.15
N GLU A 13 -22.66 -43.84 -24.54
CA GLU A 13 -21.49 -43.65 -25.37
C GLU A 13 -21.87 -42.97 -26.69
N ARG A 14 -21.19 -41.87 -27.04
CA ARG A 14 -20.98 -41.50 -28.44
C ARG A 14 -19.56 -41.03 -28.67
N LEU A 15 -18.77 -41.98 -29.17
CA LEU A 15 -17.82 -41.81 -30.26
C LEU A 15 -18.18 -40.63 -31.17
N THR A 16 -17.19 -39.76 -31.41
CA THR A 16 -16.74 -39.42 -32.77
C THR A 16 -15.38 -38.74 -32.67
N ALA A 17 -14.36 -39.46 -33.11
CA ALA A 17 -13.12 -38.89 -33.61
C ALA A 17 -13.44 -38.00 -34.81
N HIS A 18 -12.79 -36.84 -34.87
CA HIS A 18 -12.70 -36.06 -36.11
C HIS A 18 -11.29 -35.47 -36.20
N GLU A 19 -10.38 -36.27 -36.77
CA GLU A 19 -9.32 -35.73 -37.62
C GLU A 19 -9.97 -35.15 -38.87
N PRO A 20 -9.42 -34.05 -39.40
CA PRO A 20 -9.06 -34.07 -40.80
C PRO A 20 -7.65 -33.52 -41.06
N ASP A 21 -6.86 -34.34 -41.77
CA ASP A 21 -6.18 -34.04 -43.05
C ASP A 21 -5.67 -32.59 -43.23
N ALA A 22 -4.36 -32.34 -43.29
CA ALA A 22 -3.43 -32.69 -44.36
C ALA A 22 -3.97 -32.34 -45.77
N ASP A 23 -3.21 -31.49 -46.47
CA ASP A 23 -3.40 -31.05 -47.86
C ASP A 23 -4.46 -29.95 -48.11
N GLU A 24 -4.00 -28.69 -48.10
CA GLU A 24 -4.11 -27.89 -49.32
C GLU A 24 -3.05 -26.77 -49.34
N ALA A 25 -2.09 -26.97 -50.24
CA ALA A 25 -1.24 -25.93 -50.77
C ALA A 25 -2.10 -24.92 -51.54
N GLN A 26 -2.27 -23.72 -51.01
CA GLN A 26 -2.68 -22.56 -51.80
C GLN A 26 -1.63 -21.45 -51.65
N LEU A 27 -0.71 -21.50 -52.62
CA LEU A 27 0.03 -20.38 -53.20
C LEU A 27 -0.71 -19.04 -53.02
N THR A 28 -0.31 -18.24 -52.04
CA THR A 28 -0.61 -16.81 -52.05
C THR A 28 0.56 -16.10 -52.68
N THR A 29 0.36 -15.80 -53.95
CA THR A 29 1.25 -15.07 -54.85
C THR A 29 1.68 -13.75 -54.23
N VAL A 30 3.00 -13.56 -54.14
CA VAL A 30 3.66 -12.29 -53.85
C VAL A 30 3.44 -11.38 -55.07
N PRO A 31 2.72 -10.25 -54.99
CA PRO A 31 2.77 -9.26 -56.05
C PRO A 31 4.14 -8.56 -56.02
N ALA A 32 4.80 -8.60 -57.17
CA ALA A 32 6.07 -7.97 -57.44
C ALA A 32 6.02 -6.42 -57.23
N PRO A 33 7.17 -5.82 -56.86
CA PRO A 33 7.29 -4.37 -56.70
C PRO A 33 7.30 -3.68 -58.06
N SER A 34 6.36 -2.75 -58.27
CA SER A 34 6.37 -1.83 -59.40
C SER A 34 6.96 -0.49 -58.95
N GLU A 35 8.20 -0.23 -59.35
CA GLU A 35 8.77 1.10 -59.60
C GLU A 35 9.10 1.16 -61.12
N PRO A 36 9.27 2.33 -61.79
CA PRO A 36 9.39 3.70 -61.27
C PRO A 36 8.62 4.82 -62.04
N ASP A 37 8.56 5.99 -61.37
CA ASP A 37 8.59 7.39 -61.87
C ASP A 37 7.43 7.97 -62.74
N PRO A 38 7.21 9.31 -62.85
CA PRO A 38 7.94 10.46 -62.27
C PRO A 38 7.07 11.66 -61.76
N ARG A 39 7.77 12.64 -61.17
CA ARG A 39 7.47 14.09 -61.02
C ARG A 39 6.98 14.62 -59.67
N GLU A 40 7.91 15.38 -59.09
CA GLU A 40 7.77 16.47 -58.12
C GLU A 40 6.58 17.40 -58.41
N PRO A 41 6.04 18.03 -57.35
CA PRO A 41 6.40 19.42 -57.16
C PRO A 41 7.10 19.67 -55.82
N GLU A 42 8.20 20.42 -55.90
CA GLU A 42 8.88 21.06 -54.78
C GLU A 42 7.88 21.75 -53.84
N PRO A 43 7.86 21.45 -52.53
CA PRO A 43 7.17 22.31 -51.59
C PRO A 43 7.97 23.62 -51.50
N GLN A 44 7.34 24.68 -52.02
CA GLN A 44 7.78 26.05 -51.87
C GLN A 44 8.09 26.34 -50.41
N HIS A 45 9.27 26.92 -50.22
CA HIS A 45 9.74 27.55 -49.00
C HIS A 45 8.68 28.57 -48.52
N GLU A 46 7.79 28.15 -47.62
CA GLU A 46 7.00 29.09 -46.84
C GLU A 46 7.96 29.84 -45.92
N ARG A 47 8.22 31.09 -46.32
CA ARG A 47 8.82 32.17 -45.55
C ARG A 47 8.59 31.99 -44.05
N GLU A 48 9.70 31.90 -43.31
CA GLU A 48 9.72 32.37 -41.93
C GLU A 48 9.14 33.80 -41.89
N PRO A 49 8.20 34.10 -40.98
CA PRO A 49 7.83 35.47 -40.73
C PRO A 49 9.05 36.21 -40.19
N GLU A 50 9.40 37.32 -40.85
CA GLU A 50 10.38 38.27 -40.33
C GLU A 50 10.05 38.59 -38.87
N PRO A 51 10.99 38.43 -37.93
CA PRO A 51 10.83 39.01 -36.60
C PRO A 51 10.79 40.52 -36.79
N GLY A 52 9.58 41.06 -36.67
CA GLY A 52 9.35 42.49 -36.64
C GLY A 52 10.29 43.14 -35.64
N LEU A 53 11.01 44.14 -36.14
CA LEU A 53 11.72 45.19 -35.43
C LEU A 53 11.05 45.52 -34.09
N ALA A 54 11.49 44.84 -33.03
CA ALA A 54 11.35 45.34 -31.67
C ALA A 54 12.37 46.48 -31.54
N LEU A 55 11.87 47.66 -31.23
CA LEU A 55 12.67 48.84 -30.93
C LEU A 55 13.80 48.51 -29.96
N PRO A 56 15.00 49.13 -30.11
CA PRO A 56 16.01 49.09 -29.06
C PRO A 56 15.44 49.77 -27.82
N GLU A 57 15.21 49.00 -26.75
CA GLU A 57 15.07 49.57 -25.42
C GLU A 57 16.37 50.32 -25.08
N PRO A 58 16.30 51.53 -24.51
CA PRO A 58 17.46 52.32 -24.18
C PRO A 58 18.34 51.59 -23.17
N GLU A 59 19.63 51.49 -23.49
CA GLU A 59 20.68 51.02 -22.60
C GLU A 59 20.57 51.74 -21.25
N PRO A 60 20.46 51.02 -20.11
CA PRO A 60 20.65 51.65 -18.82
C PRO A 60 22.09 52.14 -18.74
N GLU A 61 22.25 53.43 -18.46
CA GLU A 61 23.53 54.08 -18.21
C GLU A 61 24.36 53.24 -17.23
N PRO A 62 25.67 53.05 -17.50
CA PRO A 62 26.56 52.30 -16.63
C PRO A 62 26.74 53.09 -15.33
N GLY A 63 25.94 52.72 -14.33
CA GLY A 63 26.17 53.11 -12.94
C GLY A 63 27.53 52.56 -12.51
N GLU A 64 28.39 53.48 -12.07
CA GLU A 64 29.71 53.26 -11.52
C GLU A 64 29.76 52.01 -10.64
N GLU A 65 30.43 50.96 -11.14
CA GLU A 65 30.79 49.81 -10.32
C GLU A 65 31.79 50.29 -9.25
N PRO A 66 31.52 50.06 -7.95
CA PRO A 66 32.48 50.37 -6.90
C PRO A 66 33.75 49.53 -7.10
N GLU A 67 34.90 50.20 -7.00
CA GLU A 67 36.23 49.59 -7.11
C GLU A 67 36.31 48.30 -6.28
N PRO A 68 36.69 47.16 -6.89
CA PRO A 68 36.79 45.90 -6.17
C PRO A 68 37.93 45.98 -5.15
N GLU A 69 37.60 45.69 -3.89
CA GLU A 69 38.58 45.57 -2.81
C GLU A 69 39.65 44.52 -3.17
N PRO A 70 40.94 44.85 -2.99
CA PRO A 70 42.04 43.97 -3.34
C PRO A 70 42.17 42.86 -2.28
N GLY A 71 41.52 41.72 -2.51
CA GLY A 71 41.64 40.58 -1.60
C GLY A 71 40.91 39.28 -1.96
N GLU A 72 40.04 39.26 -2.96
CA GLU A 72 39.34 38.03 -3.34
C GLU A 72 40.09 37.31 -4.46
N GLU A 73 40.83 36.27 -4.06
CA GLU A 73 41.47 35.30 -4.95
C GLU A 73 40.41 34.74 -5.92
N GLU A 74 40.58 35.03 -7.21
CA GLU A 74 39.76 34.44 -8.27
C GLU A 74 39.73 32.90 -8.12
N PRO A 75 38.57 32.26 -7.96
CA PRO A 75 38.51 30.82 -7.96
C PRO A 75 38.99 30.32 -9.32
N GLU A 76 40.06 29.53 -9.30
CA GLU A 76 40.64 28.86 -10.46
C GLU A 76 39.51 28.34 -11.36
N ARG A 77 39.46 28.88 -12.58
CA ARG A 77 38.47 28.51 -13.60
C ARG A 77 38.50 27.00 -13.78
N LEU A 78 37.58 26.30 -13.14
CA LEU A 78 37.40 24.87 -13.31
C LEU A 78 37.24 24.60 -14.81
N PRO A 79 37.98 23.63 -15.37
CA PRO A 79 37.94 23.32 -16.78
C PRO A 79 36.48 23.12 -17.18
N SER A 80 36.02 23.92 -18.14
CA SER A 80 34.67 23.85 -18.66
C SER A 80 34.39 22.41 -19.08
N ILE A 81 33.45 21.77 -18.38
CA ILE A 81 32.97 20.44 -18.73
C ILE A 81 32.41 20.59 -20.14
N VAL A 82 33.16 20.13 -21.13
CA VAL A 82 32.74 20.06 -22.52
C VAL A 82 31.55 19.11 -22.53
N ILE A 83 30.33 19.68 -22.52
CA ILE A 83 29.10 18.90 -22.64
C ILE A 83 29.15 18.30 -24.04
N PRO A 84 29.31 16.96 -24.18
CA PRO A 84 29.40 16.35 -25.49
C PRO A 84 28.14 16.68 -26.26
N ASN A 85 28.32 17.15 -27.50
CA ASN A 85 27.24 17.57 -28.38
C ASN A 85 26.17 16.46 -28.44
N LEU A 86 25.01 16.65 -27.80
CA LEU A 86 23.98 15.60 -27.62
C LEU A 86 23.15 15.34 -28.89
N ARG A 87 23.40 16.07 -29.98
CA ARG A 87 22.70 15.91 -31.26
C ARG A 87 22.70 14.48 -31.83
N PRO A 88 23.74 13.63 -31.67
CA PRO A 88 23.71 12.23 -32.10
C PRO A 88 22.79 11.33 -31.25
N TYR A 89 22.38 11.77 -30.06
CA TYR A 89 21.52 11.00 -29.15
C TYR A 89 20.04 11.35 -29.29
N ALA A 90 19.70 12.31 -30.16
CA ALA A 90 18.32 12.65 -30.52
C ALA A 90 17.78 11.80 -31.69
N ASP A 91 18.57 10.86 -32.24
CA ASP A 91 18.06 9.90 -33.22
C ASP A 91 17.22 8.83 -32.50
N PRO A 92 15.90 8.76 -32.72
CA PRO A 92 15.04 7.76 -32.09
C PRO A 92 15.48 6.32 -32.37
N LYS A 93 16.22 6.09 -33.47
CA LYS A 93 16.79 4.76 -33.78
C LYS A 93 17.97 4.43 -32.87
N ALA A 94 18.81 5.40 -32.53
CA ALA A 94 19.92 5.22 -31.59
C ALA A 94 19.41 4.93 -30.17
N VAL A 95 18.33 5.59 -29.75
CA VAL A 95 17.65 5.31 -28.48
C VAL A 95 17.08 3.89 -28.46
N LEU A 96 16.44 3.46 -29.56
CA LEU A 96 15.89 2.11 -29.67
C LEU A 96 16.99 1.03 -29.63
N ASP A 97 18.11 1.26 -30.31
CA ASP A 97 19.26 0.34 -30.31
C ASP A 97 19.99 0.31 -28.96
N LEU A 98 20.08 1.45 -28.27
CA LEU A 98 20.59 1.52 -26.90
C LEU A 98 19.68 0.74 -25.94
N ALA A 99 18.35 0.88 -26.08
CA ALA A 99 17.38 0.11 -25.32
C ALA A 99 17.50 -1.40 -25.62
N ARG A 100 17.70 -1.78 -26.89
CA ARG A 100 17.90 -3.18 -27.31
C ARG A 100 19.22 -3.76 -26.78
N ARG A 101 20.30 -2.98 -26.79
CA ARG A 101 21.61 -3.37 -26.24
C ARG A 101 21.56 -3.44 -24.72
N GLY A 102 20.91 -2.51 -24.04
CA GLY A 102 20.65 -2.57 -22.60
C GLY A 102 19.81 -3.78 -22.21
N ALA A 103 18.77 -4.09 -22.97
CA ALA A 103 17.92 -5.27 -22.79
C ALA A 103 18.62 -6.61 -23.12
N ARG A 104 19.74 -6.60 -23.86
CA ARG A 104 20.59 -7.78 -24.10
C ARG A 104 21.70 -7.90 -23.06
N ALA A 105 22.31 -6.80 -22.65
CA ALA A 105 23.31 -6.76 -21.58
C ALA A 105 22.71 -7.17 -20.23
N SER A 106 21.43 -6.90 -19.99
CA SER A 106 20.73 -7.30 -18.76
C SER A 106 20.35 -8.79 -18.68
N ARG A 107 20.56 -9.60 -19.72
CA ARG A 107 20.08 -11.01 -19.77
C ARG A 107 20.91 -12.04 -18.97
N ARG A 108 21.99 -11.66 -18.29
CA ARG A 108 22.67 -12.52 -17.28
C ARG A 108 22.08 -12.23 -15.89
N PRO A 109 22.08 -13.18 -14.94
CA PRO A 109 20.93 -13.62 -14.13
C PRO A 109 20.23 -12.54 -13.27
N THR A 110 19.69 -11.51 -13.92
CA THR A 110 18.82 -10.47 -13.32
C THR A 110 17.38 -10.95 -13.20
N ALA A 111 17.04 -12.18 -13.59
CA ALA A 111 15.70 -12.74 -13.43
C ALA A 111 15.19 -12.60 -11.99
N ARG A 112 16.08 -12.64 -10.98
CA ARG A 112 15.73 -12.37 -9.57
C ARG A 112 15.41 -10.89 -9.30
N LEU A 113 16.15 -9.96 -9.89
CA LEU A 113 15.88 -8.51 -9.81
C LEU A 113 14.62 -8.12 -10.57
N GLY A 114 14.42 -8.66 -11.78
CA GLY A 114 13.21 -8.48 -12.56
C GLY A 114 11.96 -9.01 -11.85
N ARG A 115 12.04 -10.19 -11.23
CA ARG A 115 10.92 -10.72 -10.41
C ARG A 115 10.60 -9.84 -9.21
N ARG A 116 11.61 -9.27 -8.54
CA ARG A 116 11.39 -8.29 -7.44
C ARG A 116 10.76 -7.00 -7.95
N ALA A 117 11.27 -6.43 -9.05
CA ALA A 117 10.70 -5.23 -9.66
C ALA A 117 9.25 -5.46 -10.14
N LEU A 118 8.97 -6.60 -10.76
CA LEU A 118 7.61 -6.98 -11.16
C LEU A 118 6.68 -7.21 -9.96
N ALA A 119 7.18 -7.79 -8.86
CA ALA A 119 6.40 -7.96 -7.64
C ALA A 119 6.04 -6.60 -7.00
N GLU A 120 6.98 -5.66 -6.97
CA GLU A 120 6.74 -4.28 -6.52
C GLU A 120 5.76 -3.55 -7.46
N LEU A 121 5.94 -3.67 -8.77
CA LEU A 121 4.99 -3.11 -9.75
C LEU A 121 3.60 -3.73 -9.62
N ALA A 122 3.49 -5.03 -9.34
CA ALA A 122 2.21 -5.69 -9.09
C ALA A 122 1.56 -5.24 -7.77
N HIS A 123 2.36 -4.88 -6.77
CA HIS A 123 1.85 -4.29 -5.54
C HIS A 123 1.34 -2.85 -5.78
N ILE A 124 2.11 -2.03 -6.49
CA ILE A 124 1.69 -0.67 -6.91
C ILE A 124 0.45 -0.73 -7.80
N GLY A 125 0.39 -1.68 -8.73
CA GLY A 125 -0.77 -1.89 -9.60
C GLY A 125 -2.03 -2.24 -8.81
N ARG A 126 -1.92 -3.12 -7.79
CA ARG A 126 -3.05 -3.42 -6.89
C ARG A 126 -3.50 -2.21 -6.09
N LEU A 127 -2.56 -1.40 -5.59
CA LEU A 127 -2.86 -0.14 -4.90
C LEU A 127 -3.58 0.86 -5.82
N LEU A 128 -3.09 1.04 -7.05
CA LEU A 128 -3.71 1.90 -8.06
C LEU A 128 -5.14 1.43 -8.35
N LEU A 129 -5.35 0.12 -8.53
CA LEU A 129 -6.67 -0.44 -8.86
C LEU A 129 -7.67 -0.29 -7.69
N ALA A 130 -7.21 -0.47 -6.45
CA ALA A 130 -8.01 -0.19 -5.25
C ALA A 130 -8.35 1.31 -5.14
N GLY A 131 -7.37 2.18 -5.34
CA GLY A 131 -7.55 3.63 -5.32
C GLY A 131 -8.51 4.14 -6.41
N SER A 132 -8.37 3.63 -7.63
CA SER A 132 -9.27 3.93 -8.74
C SER A 132 -10.71 3.49 -8.45
N ARG A 133 -10.91 2.32 -7.82
CA ARG A 133 -12.24 1.88 -7.37
C ARG A 133 -12.86 2.83 -6.36
N ILE A 134 -12.08 3.34 -5.41
CA ILE A 134 -12.54 4.33 -4.43
C ILE A 134 -12.93 5.63 -5.12
N LEU A 135 -12.08 6.15 -6.02
CA LEU A 135 -12.37 7.37 -6.78
C LEU A 135 -13.64 7.25 -7.64
N LEU A 136 -13.80 6.13 -8.35
CA LEU A 136 -14.99 5.83 -9.13
C LEU A 136 -16.23 5.74 -8.23
N GLY A 137 -16.14 5.06 -7.08
CA GLY A 137 -17.22 4.98 -6.11
C GLY A 137 -17.61 6.35 -5.54
N LEU A 138 -16.63 7.22 -5.29
CA LEU A 138 -16.84 8.59 -4.82
C LEU A 138 -17.49 9.46 -5.90
N LEU A 139 -17.04 9.33 -7.14
CA LEU A 139 -17.62 10.03 -8.30
C LEU A 139 -19.06 9.59 -8.53
N ILE A 140 -19.33 8.28 -8.52
CA ILE A 140 -20.69 7.72 -8.65
C ILE A 140 -21.57 8.21 -7.50
N GLY A 141 -21.10 8.10 -6.25
CA GLY A 141 -21.85 8.55 -5.08
C GLY A 141 -22.10 10.07 -5.07
N TRP A 142 -21.17 10.84 -5.60
CA TRP A 142 -21.38 12.27 -5.81
C TRP A 142 -22.44 12.53 -6.88
N MET A 143 -22.39 11.84 -8.02
CA MET A 143 -23.39 11.98 -9.09
C MET A 143 -24.79 11.55 -8.64
N THR A 144 -24.92 10.42 -7.93
CA THR A 144 -26.19 9.94 -7.38
C THR A 144 -26.67 10.76 -6.19
N GLY A 145 -25.81 11.60 -5.61
CA GLY A 145 -26.15 12.48 -4.50
C GLY A 145 -26.11 11.85 -3.12
N THR A 146 -25.53 10.66 -2.99
CA THR A 146 -25.23 10.09 -1.67
C THR A 146 -24.22 10.96 -0.91
N TYR A 147 -23.36 11.69 -1.63
CA TYR A 147 -22.38 12.61 -1.04
C TYR A 147 -22.62 14.07 -1.49
N GLY A 148 -22.87 14.96 -0.53
CA GLY A 148 -23.00 16.42 -0.73
C GLY A 148 -24.42 16.96 -0.54
N LYS A 149 -24.55 18.19 -0.03
CA LYS A 149 -25.84 18.84 0.25
C LYS A 149 -26.52 19.31 -1.04
N GLY A 150 -27.71 18.79 -1.33
CA GLY A 150 -28.83 19.47 -2.00
C GLY A 150 -28.66 19.99 -3.44
N GLY A 151 -27.53 19.76 -4.12
CA GLY A 151 -27.36 20.19 -5.50
C GLY A 151 -28.26 19.41 -6.48
N SER A 152 -28.82 20.10 -7.47
CA SER A 152 -29.56 19.45 -8.57
C SER A 152 -28.66 18.43 -9.28
N VAL A 153 -29.20 17.22 -9.50
CA VAL A 153 -28.53 16.14 -10.25
C VAL A 153 -28.07 16.66 -11.63
N LEU A 154 -28.86 17.54 -12.25
CA LEU A 154 -28.56 18.12 -13.56
C LEU A 154 -27.29 19.01 -13.53
N ALA A 155 -27.10 19.78 -12.44
CA ALA A 155 -25.89 20.59 -12.26
C ALA A 155 -24.65 19.72 -12.08
N ARG A 156 -24.79 18.55 -11.45
CA ARG A 156 -23.68 17.59 -11.29
C ARG A 156 -23.26 16.97 -12.62
N PHE A 157 -24.23 16.49 -13.41
CA PHE A 157 -23.96 16.01 -14.76
C PHE A 157 -23.37 17.10 -15.65
N GLY A 158 -23.87 18.34 -15.54
CA GLY A 158 -23.31 19.49 -16.24
C GLY A 158 -21.85 19.74 -15.88
N GLY A 159 -21.48 19.65 -14.58
CA GLY A 159 -20.10 19.77 -14.14
C GLY A 159 -19.18 18.69 -14.69
N VAL A 160 -19.63 17.43 -14.71
CA VAL A 160 -18.87 16.31 -15.29
C VAL A 160 -18.72 16.46 -16.80
N ALA A 161 -19.79 16.83 -17.51
CA ALA A 161 -19.77 17.07 -18.95
C ALA A 161 -18.81 18.21 -19.31
N LEU A 162 -18.81 19.31 -18.53
CA LEU A 162 -17.87 20.41 -18.71
C LEU A 162 -16.42 19.96 -18.50
N LEU A 163 -16.15 19.17 -17.46
CA LEU A 163 -14.81 18.66 -17.19
C LEU A 163 -14.32 17.72 -18.30
N LEU A 164 -15.18 16.84 -18.80
CA LEU A 164 -14.88 15.98 -19.96
C LEU A 164 -14.66 16.79 -21.24
N TYR A 165 -15.45 17.85 -21.47
CA TYR A 165 -15.27 18.75 -22.61
C TYR A 165 -13.92 19.47 -22.56
N VAL A 166 -13.55 20.02 -21.39
CA VAL A 166 -12.24 20.66 -21.20
C VAL A 166 -11.13 19.64 -21.45
N LEU A 167 -11.22 18.44 -20.88
CA LEU A 167 -10.22 17.39 -21.09
C LEU A 167 -10.09 17.00 -22.57
N ALA A 168 -11.21 16.80 -23.28
CA ALA A 168 -11.21 16.48 -24.70
C ALA A 168 -10.61 17.62 -25.54
N ARG A 169 -10.94 18.87 -25.21
CA ARG A 169 -10.37 20.05 -25.87
C ARG A 169 -8.87 20.18 -25.61
N THR A 170 -8.42 19.94 -24.38
CA THR A 170 -6.99 19.94 -24.05
C THR A 170 -6.24 18.83 -24.78
N ILE A 171 -6.81 17.64 -24.94
CA ILE A 171 -6.24 16.56 -25.75
C ILE A 171 -6.17 16.95 -27.23
N GLY A 172 -7.20 17.62 -27.76
CA GLY A 172 -7.18 18.13 -29.12
C GLY A 172 -6.10 19.18 -29.37
N LEU A 173 -5.83 20.04 -28.39
CA LEU A 173 -4.78 21.08 -28.47
C LEU A 173 -3.36 20.52 -28.23
N HIS A 174 -3.23 19.51 -27.36
CA HIS A 174 -1.96 18.92 -26.95
C HIS A 174 -2.02 17.38 -27.02
N PRO A 175 -2.02 16.79 -28.23
CA PRO A 175 -2.31 15.36 -28.41
C PRO A 175 -1.27 14.42 -27.81
N VAL A 176 -0.03 14.88 -27.65
CA VAL A 176 1.05 14.07 -27.05
C VAL A 176 1.07 14.25 -25.53
N GLU A 177 1.12 15.49 -25.03
CA GLU A 177 1.37 15.77 -23.62
C GLU A 177 0.14 15.58 -22.72
N ALA A 178 -1.04 15.98 -23.19
CA ALA A 178 -2.27 15.91 -22.40
C ALA A 178 -2.65 14.49 -21.94
N PRO A 179 -2.60 13.43 -22.77
CA PRO A 179 -2.96 12.09 -22.30
C PRO A 179 -1.97 11.58 -21.24
N PHE A 180 -0.67 11.87 -21.35
CA PHE A 180 0.30 11.50 -20.32
C PHE A 180 0.04 12.24 -19.01
N ALA A 181 -0.23 13.54 -19.07
CA ALA A 181 -0.58 14.32 -17.87
C ALA A 181 -1.89 13.81 -17.22
N ALA A 182 -2.89 13.45 -18.02
CA ALA A 182 -4.15 12.89 -17.53
C ALA A 182 -3.97 11.53 -16.85
N VAL A 183 -3.19 10.62 -17.45
CA VAL A 183 -2.87 9.31 -16.84
C VAL A 183 -2.05 9.50 -15.57
N TRP A 184 -1.05 10.38 -15.59
CA TRP A 184 -0.21 10.66 -14.43
C TRP A 184 -1.01 11.24 -13.26
N THR A 185 -1.85 12.24 -13.52
CA THR A 185 -2.73 12.85 -12.51
C THR A 185 -3.73 11.84 -11.96
N TRP A 186 -4.31 10.97 -12.81
CA TRP A 186 -5.16 9.87 -12.35
C TRP A 186 -4.42 8.88 -11.44
N CYS A 187 -3.21 8.47 -11.82
CA CYS A 187 -2.38 7.58 -11.00
C CYS A 187 -2.05 8.19 -9.63
N LEU A 188 -1.67 9.47 -9.58
CA LEU A 188 -1.43 10.18 -8.32
C LEU A 188 -2.69 10.24 -7.45
N ALA A 189 -3.82 10.62 -8.03
CA ALA A 189 -5.10 10.68 -7.33
C ALA A 189 -5.49 9.31 -6.76
N ALA A 190 -5.32 8.23 -7.53
CA ALA A 190 -5.59 6.87 -7.09
C ALA A 190 -4.67 6.44 -5.94
N LEU A 191 -3.38 6.77 -5.99
CA LEU A 191 -2.45 6.48 -4.89
C LEU A 191 -2.82 7.23 -3.60
N PHE A 192 -3.24 8.50 -3.68
CA PHE A 192 -3.71 9.25 -2.51
C PHE A 192 -5.02 8.67 -1.94
N ALA A 193 -5.95 8.25 -2.81
CA ALA A 193 -7.17 7.58 -2.41
C ALA A 193 -6.89 6.24 -1.71
N ALA A 194 -6.02 5.40 -2.28
CA ALA A 194 -5.63 4.11 -1.70
C ALA A 194 -4.93 4.24 -0.34
N ARG A 195 -4.23 5.34 -0.09
CA ARG A 195 -3.58 5.65 1.19
C ARG A 195 -4.53 6.20 2.26
N GLY A 196 -5.81 6.39 1.96
CA GLY A 196 -6.79 6.93 2.91
C GLY A 196 -6.66 8.44 3.13
N ALA A 197 -5.89 9.17 2.31
CA ALA A 197 -5.80 10.63 2.42
C ALA A 197 -7.17 11.30 2.16
N PHE A 198 -7.98 10.69 1.29
CA PHE A 198 -9.35 11.14 1.03
C PHE A 198 -10.28 10.92 2.21
N ASP A 199 -10.11 9.88 3.01
CA ASP A 199 -10.95 9.66 4.19
C ASP A 199 -10.80 10.78 5.21
N ALA A 200 -9.59 11.36 5.36
CA ALA A 200 -9.39 12.52 6.22
C ALA A 200 -10.13 13.76 5.69
N LEU A 201 -10.09 13.99 4.38
CA LEU A 201 -10.81 15.09 3.71
C LEU A 201 -12.33 14.91 3.79
N VAL A 202 -12.82 13.71 3.52
CA VAL A 202 -14.25 13.36 3.58
C VAL A 202 -14.74 13.42 5.02
N LYS A 203 -14.00 12.89 6.00
CA LYS A 203 -14.33 13.01 7.43
C LYS A 203 -14.32 14.46 7.90
N LYS A 204 -13.42 15.31 7.38
CA LYS A 204 -13.42 16.75 7.68
C LYS A 204 -14.65 17.45 7.08
N ALA A 205 -15.00 17.13 5.84
CA ALA A 205 -16.17 17.69 5.14
C ALA A 205 -17.51 17.25 5.75
N THR A 206 -17.61 15.99 6.18
CA THR A 206 -18.83 15.41 6.78
C THR A 206 -18.94 15.67 8.29
N GLY A 207 -17.82 15.60 9.02
CA GLY A 207 -17.76 15.77 10.48
C GLY A 207 -18.05 17.19 10.96
N GLY A 208 -17.77 18.21 10.14
CA GLY A 208 -18.13 19.60 10.45
C GLY A 208 -19.65 19.83 10.55
N GLN A 209 -20.46 19.06 9.81
CA GLN A 209 -21.91 19.26 9.78
C GLN A 209 -22.65 18.67 10.97
N ARG A 210 -22.18 17.55 11.54
CA ARG A 210 -22.80 16.97 12.75
C ARG A 210 -22.64 17.88 13.97
N LYS A 211 -21.52 18.63 14.08
CA LYS A 211 -21.31 19.58 15.18
C LYS A 211 -22.14 20.86 15.01
N ALA A 212 -22.43 21.31 13.79
CA ALA A 212 -23.27 22.47 13.55
C ALA A 212 -24.76 22.19 13.77
N ALA A 213 -25.26 21.01 13.37
CA ALA A 213 -26.65 20.62 13.61
C ALA A 213 -26.96 20.48 15.11
N LYS A 214 -26.06 19.86 15.89
CA LYS A 214 -26.24 19.70 17.34
C LYS A 214 -26.19 21.03 18.12
N LYS A 215 -25.48 22.05 17.61
CA LYS A 215 -25.41 23.39 18.24
C LYS A 215 -26.59 24.31 17.87
N GLY A 216 -27.31 24.01 16.78
CA GLY A 216 -28.54 24.73 16.41
C GLY A 216 -29.75 24.29 17.23
N GLU A 217 -29.84 23.00 17.57
CA GLU A 217 -30.96 22.43 18.32
C GLU A 217 -30.93 22.84 19.81
N GLU A 218 -29.74 22.99 20.40
CA GLU A 218 -29.58 23.41 21.80
C GLU A 218 -29.85 24.92 22.01
N LYS A 219 -29.84 25.73 20.94
CA LYS A 219 -30.20 27.16 21.00
C LYS A 219 -31.68 27.42 20.71
N ALA A 220 -32.35 26.58 19.93
CA ALA A 220 -33.79 26.68 19.69
C ALA A 220 -34.63 26.19 20.88
N ALA A 221 -34.08 25.31 21.73
CA ALA A 221 -34.79 24.82 22.92
C ALA A 221 -34.71 25.74 24.15
N LYS A 222 -34.00 26.88 24.09
CA LYS A 222 -33.81 27.79 25.24
C LYS A 222 -34.57 29.12 25.17
N GLU A 223 -35.35 29.37 24.11
CA GLU A 223 -36.07 30.65 23.96
C GLU A 223 -37.55 30.61 24.39
N ASP A 224 -38.16 29.43 24.61
CA ASP A 224 -39.58 29.32 25.00
C ASP A 224 -39.83 29.01 26.49
N GLY A 225 -38.80 29.02 27.33
CA GLY A 225 -38.87 28.56 28.73
C GLY A 225 -38.82 29.64 29.81
N LYS A 226 -39.31 30.86 29.59
CA LYS A 226 -39.32 31.92 30.63
C LYS A 226 -40.70 32.04 31.30
N LYS A 227 -41.07 31.09 32.18
CA LYS A 227 -42.13 31.30 33.20
C LYS A 227 -41.91 30.44 34.46
N LYS A 228 -41.61 31.16 35.56
CA LYS A 228 -41.97 30.96 36.98
C LYS A 228 -41.51 29.70 37.77
N GLY A 229 -40.88 29.99 38.92
CA GLY A 229 -40.67 29.12 40.10
C GLY A 229 -39.23 28.60 40.16
N GLN A 230 -38.28 29.12 40.95
CA GLN A 230 -38.25 29.48 42.37
C GLN A 230 -38.63 28.30 43.28
N VAL A 231 -37.70 27.38 43.54
CA VAL A 231 -37.42 26.71 44.84
C VAL A 231 -35.98 26.16 44.81
N GLU A 232 -35.06 26.87 45.45
CA GLU A 232 -33.98 26.31 46.28
C GLU A 232 -34.57 26.11 47.71
N PRO A 233 -33.93 25.47 48.72
CA PRO A 233 -32.66 24.73 48.79
C PRO A 233 -32.69 23.45 49.69
N THR A 234 -31.70 22.55 49.60
CA THR A 234 -31.16 21.69 50.72
C THR A 234 -30.01 20.82 50.14
N LYS A 235 -28.72 21.00 50.48
CA LYS A 235 -27.99 20.64 51.72
C LYS A 235 -28.45 19.30 52.34
N ASP A 236 -27.72 18.22 52.04
CA ASP A 236 -26.76 17.64 53.00
C ASP A 236 -25.89 16.51 52.40
N PRO A 237 -24.61 16.40 52.80
CA PRO A 237 -23.70 15.32 52.42
C PRO A 237 -23.86 14.09 53.33
N ALA A 238 -23.97 12.90 52.74
CA ALA A 238 -24.03 11.64 53.47
C ALA A 238 -22.65 11.26 54.06
N PRO A 239 -22.62 10.72 55.31
CA PRO A 239 -21.41 10.35 56.01
C PRO A 239 -20.86 8.98 55.57
N VAL A 240 -19.52 8.91 55.61
CA VAL A 240 -18.67 7.73 55.48
C VAL A 240 -18.91 6.76 56.66
N PRO A 241 -19.18 5.47 56.43
CA PRO A 241 -19.08 4.47 57.48
C PRO A 241 -17.63 3.99 57.63
N ALA A 242 -17.14 4.14 58.85
CA ALA A 242 -15.88 3.61 59.33
C ALA A 242 -15.97 2.11 59.64
N GLY A 243 -14.86 1.41 59.39
CA GLY A 243 -14.40 0.31 60.25
C GLY A 243 -14.85 -1.10 59.88
N THR A 244 -13.99 -1.82 59.16
CA THR A 244 -13.78 -3.24 59.40
C THR A 244 -12.26 -3.49 59.42
N PRO A 245 -11.66 -3.89 60.54
CA PRO A 245 -10.25 -4.24 60.62
C PRO A 245 -10.11 -5.66 60.04
N ALA A 246 -9.70 -5.75 58.78
CA ALA A 246 -9.28 -7.02 58.19
C ALA A 246 -7.76 -7.08 58.26
N GLU A 247 -7.31 -8.17 58.86
CA GLU A 247 -5.97 -8.59 59.19
C GLU A 247 -4.87 -8.15 58.22
N ASP A 248 -3.82 -7.63 58.86
CA ASP A 248 -2.48 -7.38 58.35
C ASP A 248 -1.90 -8.70 57.82
N VAL A 249 -2.19 -9.05 56.57
CA VAL A 249 -1.44 -10.08 55.86
C VAL A 249 -0.20 -9.38 55.32
N ASP A 250 0.88 -9.54 56.07
CA ASP A 250 2.27 -9.29 55.67
C ASP A 250 2.60 -10.16 54.44
N GLN A 251 1.99 -9.85 53.29
CA GLN A 251 2.47 -10.26 51.98
C GLN A 251 3.65 -9.36 51.65
N THR A 252 4.78 -9.65 52.29
CA THR A 252 6.08 -9.27 51.74
C THR A 252 6.09 -9.84 50.32
N PRO A 253 5.98 -9.01 49.25
CA PRO A 253 5.97 -9.52 47.90
C PRO A 253 7.28 -10.27 47.71
N ALA A 254 7.20 -11.56 47.37
CA ALA A 254 8.38 -12.36 47.09
C ALA A 254 9.30 -11.54 46.19
N GLU A 255 10.53 -11.31 46.64
CA GLU A 255 11.63 -10.67 45.90
C GLU A 255 11.88 -11.49 44.63
N GLY A 256 11.01 -11.29 43.63
CA GLY A 256 11.28 -11.68 42.28
C GLY A 256 12.54 -10.95 41.82
N PRO A 257 13.32 -11.54 40.91
CA PRO A 257 14.49 -10.89 40.35
C PRO A 257 14.10 -9.48 39.89
N VAL A 258 14.66 -8.45 40.52
CA VAL A 258 14.33 -7.05 40.26
C VAL A 258 14.74 -6.75 38.83
N GLU A 259 13.77 -6.78 37.91
CA GLU A 259 14.02 -6.45 36.52
C GLU A 259 14.58 -5.02 36.44
N PRO A 260 15.56 -4.76 35.55
CA PRO A 260 16.05 -3.41 35.35
C PRO A 260 14.89 -2.46 35.04
N PRO A 261 14.85 -1.23 35.60
CA PRO A 261 13.72 -0.32 35.45
C PRO A 261 13.40 0.01 33.99
N LEU A 262 14.42 -0.01 33.13
CA LEU A 262 14.28 0.14 31.68
C LEU A 262 13.52 -1.02 31.03
N THR A 263 13.82 -2.27 31.42
CA THR A 263 13.16 -3.47 30.89
C THR A 263 11.69 -3.50 31.30
N ALA A 264 11.40 -3.16 32.55
CA ALA A 264 10.04 -3.04 33.05
C ALA A 264 9.24 -1.99 32.26
N LEU A 265 9.83 -0.81 32.02
CA LEU A 265 9.22 0.26 31.22
C LEU A 265 8.92 -0.17 29.78
N ILE A 266 9.89 -0.83 29.12
CA ILE A 266 9.71 -1.32 27.74
C ILE A 266 8.59 -2.35 27.69
N ARG A 267 8.53 -3.28 28.66
CA ARG A 267 7.49 -4.30 28.71
C ARG A 267 6.10 -3.70 28.92
N GLU A 268 5.98 -2.71 29.81
CA GLU A 268 4.72 -2.00 30.04
C GLU A 268 4.24 -1.26 28.77
N LEU A 269 5.15 -0.55 28.07
CA LEU A 269 4.80 0.19 26.85
C LEU A 269 4.48 -0.72 25.66
N ILE A 270 5.02 -1.93 25.63
CA ILE A 270 4.69 -2.92 24.60
C ILE A 270 3.28 -3.46 24.82
N GLY A 271 2.91 -3.81 26.06
CA GLY A 271 1.62 -4.43 26.36
C GLY A 271 1.35 -5.64 25.44
N ASP A 272 0.27 -5.54 24.65
CA ASP A 272 -0.14 -6.57 23.69
C ASP A 272 0.45 -6.39 22.28
N ASP A 273 1.21 -5.32 22.03
CA ASP A 273 1.82 -5.07 20.73
C ASP A 273 3.09 -5.91 20.50
N ASN A 274 3.57 -5.90 19.26
CA ASN A 274 4.79 -6.62 18.85
C ASN A 274 6.09 -5.87 19.21
N GLY A 275 6.01 -4.67 19.79
CA GLY A 275 7.15 -3.84 20.12
C GLY A 275 6.77 -2.37 20.34
N VAL A 276 7.75 -1.56 20.75
CA VAL A 276 7.56 -0.14 21.07
C VAL A 276 8.36 0.75 20.11
N HIS A 277 7.72 1.80 19.59
CA HIS A 277 8.37 2.77 18.72
C HIS A 277 9.20 3.78 19.52
N LEU A 278 10.37 4.20 19.01
CA LEU A 278 11.26 5.14 19.72
C LEU A 278 10.61 6.49 20.03
N GLN A 279 9.63 6.91 19.23
CA GLN A 279 8.89 8.16 19.45
C GLN A 279 8.01 8.11 20.71
N ALA A 280 7.50 6.93 21.08
CA ALA A 280 6.74 6.73 22.31
C ALA A 280 7.67 6.40 23.50
N LEU A 281 8.72 5.61 23.24
CA LEU A 281 9.66 5.19 24.27
C LEU A 281 10.47 6.36 24.85
N ARG A 282 10.97 7.28 24.02
CA ARG A 282 11.86 8.36 24.48
C ARG A 282 11.19 9.32 25.47
N PRO A 283 9.97 9.84 25.23
CA PRO A 283 9.26 10.64 26.24
C PRO A 283 9.05 9.88 27.55
N ALA A 284 8.64 8.61 27.48
CA ALA A 284 8.40 7.79 28.66
C ALA A 284 9.69 7.52 29.47
N MET A 285 10.83 7.31 28.79
CA MET A 285 12.14 7.17 29.46
C MET A 285 12.51 8.44 30.24
N ARG A 286 12.27 9.63 29.68
CA ARG A 286 12.56 10.90 30.38
C ARG A 286 11.67 11.12 31.59
N GLU A 287 10.41 10.75 31.47
CA GLU A 287 9.42 10.93 32.53
C GLU A 287 9.67 10.00 33.72
N ARG A 288 10.03 8.74 33.45
CA ARG A 288 10.04 7.69 34.49
C ARG A 288 11.41 7.26 34.97
N LEU A 289 12.49 7.45 34.20
CA LEU A 289 13.82 7.01 34.60
C LEU A 289 14.59 8.16 35.28
N PRO A 290 15.06 7.97 36.52
CA PRO A 290 15.85 8.99 37.21
C PRO A 290 17.17 9.25 36.48
N GLY A 291 17.53 10.53 36.30
CA GLY A 291 18.77 10.94 35.63
C GLY A 291 18.68 11.10 34.12
N LEU A 292 17.55 10.74 33.49
CA LEU A 292 17.35 10.86 32.04
C LEU A 292 16.37 11.96 31.62
N GLN A 293 15.88 12.78 32.55
CA GLN A 293 14.87 13.81 32.27
C GLN A 293 15.29 14.78 31.16
N ASN A 294 16.58 15.17 31.16
CA ASN A 294 17.15 16.12 30.20
C ASN A 294 17.99 15.44 29.12
N ALA A 295 17.97 14.10 29.04
CA ALA A 295 18.82 13.38 28.12
C ALA A 295 18.44 13.61 26.66
N THR A 296 19.46 13.81 25.82
CA THR A 296 19.28 13.97 24.38
C THR A 296 18.79 12.67 23.74
N ASN A 297 18.20 12.75 22.54
CA ASN A 297 17.76 11.55 21.81
C ASN A 297 18.91 10.57 21.49
N GLN A 298 20.16 11.08 21.42
CA GLN A 298 21.35 10.27 21.18
C GLN A 298 21.79 9.56 22.47
N GLU A 299 21.79 10.26 23.61
CA GLU A 299 22.07 9.65 24.93
C GLU A 299 21.06 8.56 25.26
N LEU A 300 19.76 8.80 25.07
CA LEU A 300 18.74 7.76 25.26
C LEU A 300 18.99 6.53 24.38
N ARG A 301 19.48 6.74 23.15
CA ARG A 301 19.86 5.62 22.26
C ARG A 301 21.09 4.88 22.79
N GLN A 302 22.09 5.59 23.32
CA GLN A 302 23.26 4.98 23.92
C GLN A 302 22.91 4.19 25.19
N VAL A 303 21.98 4.68 26.01
CA VAL A 303 21.46 3.96 27.18
C VAL A 303 20.77 2.66 26.78
N LEU A 304 19.96 2.69 25.71
CA LEU A 304 19.33 1.48 25.18
C LEU A 304 20.37 0.46 24.71
N VAL A 305 21.35 0.89 23.91
CA VAL A 305 22.43 0.03 23.41
C VAL A 305 23.31 -0.50 24.54
N GLY A 306 23.59 0.31 25.56
CA GLY A 306 24.35 -0.09 26.74
C GLY A 306 23.62 -1.09 27.65
N ALA A 307 22.30 -1.23 27.48
CA ALA A 307 21.48 -2.25 28.13
C ALA A 307 21.14 -3.41 27.17
N ASP A 308 21.94 -3.60 26.12
CA ASP A 308 21.80 -4.64 25.09
C ASP A 308 20.50 -4.60 24.27
N TRP A 309 19.83 -3.45 24.20
CA TRP A 309 18.69 -3.23 23.30
C TRP A 309 19.13 -2.61 21.98
N ASP A 310 18.89 -3.30 20.86
CA ASP A 310 19.19 -2.75 19.53
C ASP A 310 17.95 -2.06 18.92
N PRO A 311 17.89 -0.72 18.89
CA PRO A 311 16.81 0.02 18.26
C PRO A 311 16.87 -0.15 16.74
N SER A 312 16.11 -1.13 16.25
CA SER A 312 15.98 -1.47 14.84
C SER A 312 15.46 -0.30 14.02
N ARG A 313 16.16 0.03 12.92
CA ARG A 313 15.75 1.03 11.91
C ARG A 313 14.66 0.56 10.96
N THR A 314 14.15 -0.65 11.13
CA THR A 314 13.09 -1.21 10.29
C THR A 314 11.78 -1.49 11.02
N PHE A 315 11.72 -1.28 12.34
CA PHE A 315 10.54 -1.57 13.15
C PHE A 315 9.37 -0.62 12.84
N ARG A 316 8.17 -1.16 12.65
CA ARG A 316 6.93 -0.39 12.46
C ARG A 316 5.93 -0.79 13.54
N SER A 317 5.60 0.12 14.46
CA SER A 317 4.46 -0.08 15.35
C SER A 317 3.15 0.26 14.64
N ARG A 318 2.04 -0.26 15.13
CA ARG A 318 0.71 0.16 14.69
C ARG A 318 0.48 1.61 15.12
N GLY A 319 -0.05 2.43 14.20
CA GLY A 319 -0.53 3.78 14.52
C GLY A 319 0.53 4.88 14.69
N VAL A 320 1.84 4.58 14.68
CA VAL A 320 2.89 5.62 14.79
C VAL A 320 3.70 5.70 13.48
N PRO A 321 3.80 6.88 12.84
CA PRO A 321 4.62 7.05 11.65
C PRO A 321 6.11 6.95 12.02
N GLY A 322 6.82 6.00 11.43
CA GLY A 322 8.26 5.86 11.60
C GLY A 322 8.74 4.43 11.32
N ARG A 323 10.06 4.24 11.43
CA ARG A 323 10.70 2.94 11.20
C ARG A 323 11.64 2.54 12.34
N ALA A 324 11.59 3.20 13.50
CA ALA A 324 12.58 2.97 14.54
C ALA A 324 11.94 2.50 15.85
N GLY A 325 12.33 1.34 16.36
CA GLY A 325 11.80 0.82 17.62
C GLY A 325 12.44 -0.48 18.07
N ILE A 326 11.94 -0.98 19.19
CA ILE A 326 12.40 -2.19 19.88
C ILE A 326 11.33 -3.25 19.72
N HIS A 327 11.73 -4.43 19.28
CA HIS A 327 10.82 -5.55 19.07
C HIS A 327 10.65 -6.36 20.37
N ARG A 328 9.51 -7.04 20.52
CA ARG A 328 9.20 -7.88 21.69
C ARG A 328 10.10 -9.11 21.82
N ASP A 329 10.62 -9.62 20.72
CA ASP A 329 11.55 -10.77 20.69
C ASP A 329 12.93 -10.45 21.29
N GLN A 330 13.28 -9.17 21.41
CA GLN A 330 14.50 -8.75 22.11
C GLN A 330 14.33 -8.83 23.64
N LEU A 331 13.09 -8.92 24.16
CA LEU A 331 12.87 -9.04 25.60
C LEU A 331 13.27 -10.42 26.10
N PRO A 332 13.95 -10.51 27.26
CA PRO A 332 14.12 -11.80 27.91
C PRO A 332 12.72 -12.39 28.10
N PRO A 333 12.52 -13.66 27.72
CA PRO A 333 11.23 -14.31 27.84
C PRO A 333 10.79 -14.17 29.29
N LEU A 334 9.52 -13.79 29.48
CA LEU A 334 8.92 -13.79 30.81
C LEU A 334 9.24 -15.14 31.46
N PRO A 335 9.68 -15.17 32.73
CA PRO A 335 9.70 -16.43 33.47
C PRO A 335 8.30 -16.99 33.29
N SER A 336 8.21 -18.13 32.59
CA SER A 336 6.92 -18.77 32.38
C SER A 336 6.33 -18.91 33.78
N PRO A 337 5.09 -18.44 34.01
CA PRO A 337 4.49 -18.54 35.33
C PRO A 337 4.69 -19.98 35.75
N GLU A 338 5.49 -20.18 36.80
CA GLU A 338 5.84 -21.49 37.30
C GLU A 338 4.51 -22.24 37.38
N ASN A 339 4.38 -23.34 36.64
CA ASN A 339 3.11 -24.05 36.42
C ASN A 339 2.58 -24.56 37.78
N GLY A 340 1.99 -23.66 38.57
CA GLY A 340 1.42 -23.91 39.89
C GLY A 340 0.00 -24.44 39.82
N ALA A 341 -0.51 -24.70 38.61
CA ALA A 341 -1.72 -25.48 38.42
C ALA A 341 -1.32 -26.91 38.06
N GLY A 342 -1.37 -27.78 39.07
CA GLY A 342 -1.29 -29.22 38.87
C GLY A 342 -2.31 -29.73 37.82
N PRO A 343 -2.13 -30.97 37.33
CA PRO A 343 -2.93 -31.53 36.27
C PRO A 343 -4.36 -31.77 36.75
N LEU A 344 -5.24 -30.77 36.61
CA LEU A 344 -6.68 -31.02 36.52
C LEU A 344 -7.00 -31.31 35.06
N SER A 345 -6.61 -32.52 34.67
CA SER A 345 -7.27 -33.27 33.61
C SER A 345 -8.75 -33.40 33.97
N ASP A 346 -9.61 -32.60 33.34
CA ASP A 346 -10.99 -33.04 33.09
C ASP A 346 -11.48 -32.56 31.73
N SER A 347 -11.40 -33.51 30.81
CA SER A 347 -12.25 -33.74 29.65
C SER A 347 -13.64 -33.09 29.73
N LEU A 348 -13.84 -32.00 28.98
CA LEU A 348 -15.16 -31.61 28.48
C LEU A 348 -15.16 -31.59 26.96
N SER A 349 -15.23 -32.81 26.42
CA SER A 349 -15.85 -33.11 25.15
C SER A 349 -17.26 -32.50 25.14
N THR A 350 -17.55 -31.61 24.18
CA THR A 350 -18.92 -31.26 23.82
C THR A 350 -19.13 -31.55 22.35
N GLU A 351 -19.44 -32.82 22.08
CA GLU A 351 -20.39 -33.16 21.03
C GLU A 351 -21.72 -32.43 21.31
N ARG A 352 -22.11 -31.53 20.42
CA ARG A 352 -23.54 -31.30 20.15
C ARG A 352 -23.77 -30.90 18.69
N ASN A 353 -24.20 -31.91 17.98
CA ASN A 353 -24.94 -31.89 16.73
C ASN A 353 -26.32 -31.22 16.95
N ALA A 354 -26.71 -30.25 16.13
CA ALA A 354 -28.10 -29.91 15.82
C ALA A 354 -28.14 -28.87 14.69
N GLY A 355 -28.78 -29.23 13.58
CA GLY A 355 -28.81 -28.45 12.35
C GLY A 355 -29.45 -27.08 12.48
N GLN A 356 -28.93 -26.15 11.67
CA GLN A 356 -29.67 -24.99 11.25
C GLN A 356 -29.39 -24.81 9.75
N ALA A 357 -30.30 -25.36 8.96
CA ALA A 357 -30.57 -24.84 7.63
C ALA A 357 -31.16 -23.44 7.84
N ASP A 358 -30.47 -22.42 7.34
CA ASP A 358 -31.09 -21.16 6.97
C ASP A 358 -30.37 -20.64 5.73
N ASP A 359 -31.05 -20.82 4.60
CA ASP A 359 -30.90 -19.99 3.43
C ASP A 359 -30.99 -18.51 3.84
N SER A 360 -29.92 -17.76 3.64
CA SER A 360 -30.00 -16.31 3.52
C SER A 360 -28.92 -15.80 2.57
N PRO A 361 -29.31 -15.15 1.46
CA PRO A 361 -28.40 -14.72 0.43
C PRO A 361 -27.77 -13.36 0.80
N LEU A 362 -26.54 -13.19 0.32
CA LEU A 362 -25.94 -11.93 -0.13
C LEU A 362 -25.93 -10.74 0.84
N LEU A 363 -24.71 -10.20 1.01
CA LEU A 363 -24.35 -8.89 1.58
C LEU A 363 -24.24 -8.87 3.10
N SER A 364 -23.01 -9.05 3.60
CA SER A 364 -22.39 -8.10 4.54
C SER A 364 -20.93 -8.43 4.84
N ALA A 365 -20.13 -7.35 4.87
CA ALA A 365 -18.94 -7.17 5.70
C ALA A 365 -17.75 -8.13 5.52
N ARG A 366 -16.96 -7.87 4.48
CA ARG A 366 -15.57 -8.32 4.36
C ARG A 366 -14.71 -7.54 5.36
N GLY A 367 -14.68 -8.00 6.61
CA GLY A 367 -13.72 -7.58 7.61
C GLY A 367 -12.31 -8.06 7.24
N GLU A 368 -11.39 -7.10 7.17
CA GLU A 368 -9.95 -7.33 7.05
C GLU A 368 -9.42 -7.92 8.36
N GLY A 369 -9.39 -9.25 8.43
CA GLY A 369 -8.79 -9.99 9.53
C GLY A 369 -7.81 -11.03 9.00
N SER A 370 -6.60 -11.03 9.57
CA SER A 370 -5.69 -12.19 9.61
C SER A 370 -4.96 -12.56 8.32
N GLY A 371 -3.82 -11.90 8.09
CA GLY A 371 -2.76 -12.36 7.19
C GLY A 371 -1.87 -13.47 7.77
N GLU A 372 -2.26 -14.11 8.87
CA GLU A 372 -1.37 -15.03 9.62
C GLU A 372 -1.92 -16.45 9.81
N GLN A 373 -3.14 -16.75 9.33
CA GLN A 373 -3.71 -18.11 9.39
C GLN A 373 -3.44 -18.99 8.16
N HIS A 374 -2.82 -18.49 7.09
CA HIS A 374 -2.59 -19.27 5.86
C HIS A 374 -1.34 -20.17 5.85
N ARG A 375 -0.69 -20.42 6.99
CA ARG A 375 0.38 -21.44 7.09
C ARG A 375 -0.10 -22.85 7.45
N LYS A 376 -1.35 -23.03 7.89
CA LYS A 376 -1.87 -24.36 8.30
C LYS A 376 -2.26 -25.31 7.16
N GLY A 377 -2.02 -24.93 5.89
CA GLY A 377 -2.40 -25.77 4.73
C GLY A 377 -1.33 -25.92 3.66
N ARG A 378 -0.07 -25.51 3.90
CA ARG A 378 1.01 -25.84 2.96
C ARG A 378 1.24 -27.35 3.01
N LYS A 379 0.67 -28.07 2.04
CA LYS A 379 0.97 -29.48 1.78
C LYS A 379 2.50 -29.58 1.74
N ARG A 380 3.09 -30.32 2.67
CA ARG A 380 4.54 -30.58 2.68
C ARG A 380 4.90 -31.13 1.30
N ALA A 381 5.98 -30.65 0.70
CA ALA A 381 6.48 -31.18 -0.56
C ALA A 381 6.65 -32.71 -0.40
N PRO A 382 6.26 -33.52 -1.41
CA PRO A 382 6.46 -34.96 -1.33
C PRO A 382 7.92 -35.31 -1.08
N GLU A 383 8.16 -36.46 -0.45
CA GLU A 383 9.51 -36.90 -0.09
C GLU A 383 10.41 -36.93 -1.35
N GLY A 384 11.57 -36.28 -1.26
CA GLY A 384 12.51 -36.11 -2.38
C GLY A 384 12.23 -34.92 -3.32
N TRP A 385 11.19 -34.11 -3.08
CA TRP A 385 10.96 -32.86 -3.80
C TRP A 385 11.40 -31.66 -2.97
N THR A 386 12.15 -30.75 -3.58
CA THR A 386 12.39 -29.44 -2.95
C THR A 386 11.14 -28.57 -3.02
N GLU A 387 10.95 -27.65 -2.07
CA GLU A 387 9.79 -26.72 -2.09
C GLU A 387 9.69 -25.95 -3.42
N GLU A 388 10.83 -25.61 -4.02
CA GLU A 388 10.88 -24.90 -5.31
C GLU A 388 10.47 -25.78 -6.51
N GLU A 389 10.73 -27.08 -6.47
CA GLU A 389 10.31 -28.04 -7.49
C GLU A 389 8.83 -28.37 -7.35
N ALA A 390 8.36 -28.57 -6.11
CA ALA A 390 6.95 -28.79 -5.80
C ALA A 390 6.10 -27.58 -6.22
N ALA A 391 6.60 -26.36 -6.01
CA ALA A 391 5.93 -25.14 -6.46
C ALA A 391 5.92 -24.98 -8.00
N ARG A 392 6.90 -25.55 -8.70
CA ARG A 392 6.95 -25.56 -10.17
C ARG A 392 6.06 -26.67 -10.79
N GLY A 393 5.75 -27.72 -10.03
CA GLY A 393 4.98 -28.87 -10.50
C GLY A 393 5.79 -29.84 -11.37
N PHE A 394 7.10 -29.63 -11.52
CA PHE A 394 8.00 -30.54 -12.22
C PHE A 394 9.44 -30.38 -11.75
N ARG A 395 10.24 -31.46 -11.86
CA ARG A 395 11.70 -31.47 -11.63
C ARG A 395 12.44 -32.09 -12.81
N SER A 396 13.70 -31.73 -12.99
CA SER A 396 14.57 -32.31 -14.02
C SER A 396 15.48 -33.33 -13.35
N VAL A 397 15.35 -34.60 -13.74
CA VAL A 397 16.15 -35.71 -13.22
C VAL A 397 17.08 -36.20 -14.33
N ALA A 398 18.32 -36.54 -14.00
CA ALA A 398 19.24 -37.12 -14.98
C ALA A 398 18.68 -38.44 -15.51
N ASP A 399 18.69 -38.62 -16.83
CA ASP A 399 18.23 -39.84 -17.50
C ASP A 399 19.44 -40.57 -18.10
N PRO A 400 20.13 -41.41 -17.31
CA PRO A 400 21.35 -42.08 -17.77
C PRO A 400 21.09 -43.04 -18.94
N ALA A 401 19.85 -43.49 -19.15
CA ALA A 401 19.50 -44.36 -20.27
C ALA A 401 19.50 -43.61 -21.61
N ALA A 402 19.24 -42.30 -21.59
CA ALA A 402 19.30 -41.43 -22.77
C ALA A 402 20.67 -40.77 -22.99
N GLY A 403 21.62 -40.96 -22.05
CA GLY A 403 23.01 -40.52 -22.16
C GLY A 403 23.51 -39.71 -20.95
N PRO A 404 24.82 -39.46 -20.83
CA PRO A 404 25.43 -38.84 -19.64
C PRO A 404 25.01 -37.38 -19.39
N HIS A 405 24.42 -36.73 -20.39
CA HIS A 405 23.92 -35.36 -20.30
C HIS A 405 22.41 -35.26 -20.53
N ALA A 406 21.72 -36.38 -20.68
CA ALA A 406 20.28 -36.36 -20.89
C ALA A 406 19.57 -36.13 -19.54
N SER A 407 18.51 -35.34 -19.57
CA SER A 407 17.61 -35.15 -18.45
C SER A 407 16.18 -35.36 -18.87
N ARG A 408 15.39 -35.96 -17.98
CA ARG A 408 13.96 -36.16 -18.12
C ARG A 408 13.22 -35.23 -17.17
N ILE A 409 12.07 -34.75 -17.60
CA ILE A 409 11.17 -33.95 -16.76
C ILE A 409 10.20 -34.90 -16.07
N GLU A 410 10.29 -35.00 -14.75
CA GLU A 410 9.27 -35.65 -13.92
C GLU A 410 8.25 -34.59 -13.49
N ARG A 411 6.97 -34.82 -13.81
CA ARG A 411 5.88 -33.96 -13.34
C ARG A 411 5.38 -34.47 -12.00
N LEU A 412 4.97 -33.54 -11.15
CA LEU A 412 4.31 -33.90 -9.89
C LEU A 412 2.93 -34.45 -10.26
N ASP A 413 2.76 -35.77 -10.19
CA ASP A 413 1.46 -36.38 -10.42
C ASP A 413 0.48 -35.77 -9.43
N GLY A 414 -0.52 -35.06 -9.96
CA GLY A 414 -1.58 -34.48 -9.15
C GLY A 414 -2.32 -35.58 -8.39
N PRO A 415 -2.93 -35.29 -7.25
CA PRO A 415 -3.82 -36.25 -6.61
C PRO A 415 -4.93 -36.61 -7.61
N ASN A 416 -5.01 -37.89 -8.00
CA ASN A 416 -6.14 -38.45 -8.74
C ASN A 416 -7.42 -38.37 -7.91
#